data_AF-A0A2E0QNK8-F1
#
_entry.id   AF-A0A2E0QNK8-F1
#
_cell.length_a   1.000
_cell.length_b   1.000
_cell.length_c   1.000
_cell.angle_alpha   90.00
_cell.angle_beta   90.00
_cell.angle_gamma   90.00
#
_symmetry.space_group_name_H-M   'P 1'
#
loop_
_entity.id
_entity.type
_entity.pdbx_description
1 polymer ?
#
loop_
_entity_poly.entity_id
_entity_poly.type
_entity_poly.pdbx_seq_one_letter_code
_entity_poly.pdbx_strand_id
1 'polypeptide(L)' 'MSSVSEIEEAISQLPDEDRWKLLSRFEDAMWEKWDHQIEADQKSGKLDALVGEAEAEIYGNKTKSLNELLDD' A
#
# COMPACT_ATOMS: atom_id res chain seq x y z
N MET A 1 -3.70 27.43 -8.09
CA MET A 1 -3.35 26.06 -7.63
C MET A 1 -2.19 26.21 -6.69
N SER A 2 -2.27 25.62 -5.50
CA SER A 2 -1.09 25.51 -4.65
C SER A 2 -0.16 24.45 -5.22
N SER A 3 1.15 24.68 -5.14
CA SER A 3 2.15 23.67 -5.50
C SER A 3 2.17 22.54 -4.46
N VAL A 4 2.71 21.38 -4.84
CA VAL A 4 2.93 20.27 -3.89
C VAL A 4 3.78 20.73 -2.71
N SER A 5 4.80 21.56 -2.95
CA SER A 5 5.66 22.13 -1.90
C SER A 5 4.89 22.99 -0.90
N GLU A 6 3.94 23.81 -1.37
CA GLU A 6 3.11 24.64 -0.49
C GLU A 6 2.14 23.79 0.36
N ILE A 7 1.67 22.66 -0.18
CA ILE A 7 0.82 21.71 0.54
C ILE A 7 1.64 20.96 1.61
N GLU A 8 2.87 20.53 1.28
CA GLU A 8 3.78 19.90 2.23
C GLU A 8 4.12 20.84 3.39
N GLU A 9 4.44 22.10 3.10
CA GLU A 9 4.66 23.12 4.12
C GLU A 9 3.41 23.31 4.99
N ALA A 10 2.22 23.43 4.40
CA ALA A 10 0.98 23.58 5.15
C ALA A 10 0.70 22.37 6.07
N ILE A 11 0.96 21.14 5.59
CA ILE A 11 0.82 19.91 6.39
C ILE A 11 1.85 19.88 7.53
N SER A 12 3.07 20.37 7.30
CA SER A 12 4.12 20.42 8.34
C SER A 12 3.74 21.30 9.54
N GLN A 13 2.90 22.31 9.33
CA GLN A 13 2.45 23.25 10.36
C GLN A 13 1.21 22.77 11.12
N LEU A 14 0.59 21.65 10.71
CA LEU A 14 -0.59 21.11 11.39
C LEU A 14 -0.22 20.42 12.72
N PRO A 15 -1.06 20.55 13.76
CA PRO A 15 -0.97 19.70 14.95
C PRO A 15 -1.08 18.21 14.60
N ASP A 16 -0.44 17.35 15.39
CA ASP A 16 -0.40 15.89 15.18
C ASP A 16 -1.79 15.29 14.95
N GLU A 17 -2.77 15.66 15.76
CA GLU A 17 -4.14 15.16 15.67
C GLU A 17 -4.79 15.51 14.32
N ASP A 18 -4.53 16.71 13.80
CA ASP A 18 -5.10 17.17 12.54
C ASP A 18 -4.39 16.58 11.33
N ARG A 19 -3.10 16.24 11.46
CA ARG A 19 -2.38 15.44 10.45
C ARG A 19 -3.00 14.05 10.29
N TRP A 20 -3.31 13.39 11.39
CA TRP A 20 -3.97 12.08 11.37
C TRP A 20 -5.40 12.16 10.82
N LYS A 21 -6.18 13.18 11.19
CA LYS A 21 -7.52 13.42 10.62
C LYS A 21 -7.48 13.72 9.12
N LEU A 22 -6.43 14.39 8.65
CA LEU A 22 -6.26 14.67 7.22
C LEU A 22 -5.92 13.38 6.46
N LEU A 23 -5.01 12.56 7.00
CA LEU A 23 -4.65 11.26 6.43
C LEU A 23 -5.86 10.32 6.33
N SER A 24 -6.66 10.20 7.40
CA SER A 24 -7.85 9.32 7.39
C SER A 24 -8.90 9.74 6.35
N ARG A 25 -8.97 11.03 6.00
CA ARG A 25 -9.86 11.50 4.92
C ARG A 25 -9.37 11.16 3.52
N PHE A 26 -8.05 11.00 3.36
CA PHE A 26 -7.47 10.58 2.08
C PHE A 26 -7.40 9.08 1.93
N GLU A 27 -7.53 8.34 3.03
CA GLU A 27 -7.38 6.90 3.11
C GLU A 27 -8.25 6.19 2.06
N ASP A 28 -9.57 6.35 2.10
CA ASP A 28 -10.49 5.65 1.19
C ASP A 28 -10.17 5.93 -0.29
N ALA A 29 -9.95 7.20 -0.65
CA ALA A 29 -9.70 7.59 -2.03
C ALA A 29 -8.32 7.16 -2.55
N MET A 30 -7.34 7.06 -1.66
CA MET A 30 -6.00 6.57 -2.03
C MET A 30 -5.98 5.04 -2.11
N TRP A 31 -6.69 4.34 -1.22
CA TRP A 31 -6.89 2.90 -1.31
C TRP A 31 -7.60 2.50 -2.60
N GLU A 32 -8.69 3.18 -2.97
CA GLU A 32 -9.40 2.90 -4.22
C GLU A 32 -8.51 3.09 -5.46
N LYS A 33 -7.68 4.14 -5.47
CA LYS A 33 -6.69 4.34 -6.55
C LYS A 33 -5.62 3.26 -6.57
N TRP A 34 -5.17 2.82 -5.39
CA TRP A 34 -4.21 1.74 -5.25
C TRP A 34 -4.79 0.42 -5.79
N ASP A 35 -6.03 0.09 -5.44
CA ASP A 35 -6.71 -1.10 -5.95
C ASP A 35 -6.79 -1.08 -7.48
N HIS A 36 -7.22 0.04 -8.07
CA HIS A 36 -7.26 0.19 -9.52
C HIS A 36 -5.89 0.05 -10.18
N GLN A 37 -4.84 0.59 -9.55
CA GLN A 37 -3.47 0.48 -10.07
C GLN A 37 -2.97 -0.96 -10.00
N ILE A 38 -3.19 -1.66 -8.88
CA ILE A 38 -2.81 -3.06 -8.71
C ILE A 38 -3.53 -3.94 -9.73
N GLU A 39 -4.83 -3.73 -9.95
CA GLU A 39 -5.57 -4.45 -10.98
C GLU A 39 -5.00 -4.19 -12.39
N ALA A 40 -4.67 -2.95 -12.71
CA ALA A 40 -4.10 -2.61 -14.02
C ALA A 40 -2.71 -3.23 -14.21
N ASP A 41 -1.86 -3.16 -13.18
CA ASP A 41 -0.52 -3.75 -13.19
C ASP A 41 -0.61 -5.29 -13.29
N GLN A 42 -1.56 -5.91 -12.60
CA GLN A 42 -1.85 -7.35 -12.72
C GLN A 42 -2.30 -7.71 -14.14
N LYS A 43 -3.26 -6.97 -14.73
CA LYS A 43 -3.72 -7.20 -16.11
C LYS A 43 -2.63 -6.99 -17.16
N SER A 44 -1.66 -6.13 -16.87
CA SER A 44 -0.53 -5.86 -17.77
C SER A 44 0.59 -6.90 -17.71
N GLY A 45 0.54 -7.84 -16.75
CA GLY A 45 1.59 -8.82 -16.49
C GLY A 45 2.82 -8.26 -15.77
N LYS A 46 2.78 -7.00 -15.35
CA LYS A 46 3.89 -6.35 -14.63
C LYS A 46 4.21 -7.02 -13.30
N LEU A 47 3.21 -7.66 -12.68
CA LEU A 47 3.36 -8.37 -11.42
C LEU A 47 3.75 -9.84 -11.59
N ASP A 48 3.80 -10.37 -12.81
CA ASP A 48 4.02 -11.81 -13.06
C ASP A 48 5.35 -12.31 -12.50
N ALA A 49 6.41 -11.49 -12.57
CA ALA A 49 7.71 -11.83 -12.00
C ALA A 49 7.65 -12.00 -10.48
N LEU A 50 6.93 -11.11 -9.78
CA LEU A 50 6.78 -11.16 -8.33
C LEU A 50 5.90 -12.35 -7.91
N VAL A 51 4.85 -12.64 -8.69
CA VAL A 51 4.00 -13.83 -8.46
C VAL A 51 4.82 -15.10 -8.63
N GLY A 52 5.62 -15.22 -9.70
CA GLY A 52 6.46 -16.39 -9.93
C GLY A 52 7.52 -16.59 -8.84
N GLU A 53 8.11 -15.51 -8.32
CA GLU A 53 9.01 -15.59 -7.17
C GLU A 53 8.29 -16.11 -5.92
N ALA A 54 7.14 -15.52 -5.58
CA ALA A 54 6.34 -15.94 -4.44
C ALA A 54 5.91 -17.43 -4.54
N GLU A 55 5.45 -17.86 -5.72
CA GLU A 55 5.11 -19.26 -5.98
C GLU A 55 6.32 -20.18 -5.78
N ALA A 56 7.50 -19.80 -6.31
CA ALA A 56 8.71 -20.59 -6.16
C ALA A 56 9.13 -20.74 -4.69
N GLU A 57 8.94 -19.72 -3.86
CA GLU A 57 9.20 -19.78 -2.42
C GLU A 57 8.21 -20.67 -1.67
N ILE A 58 6.92 -20.58 -2.03
CA ILE A 58 5.87 -21.46 -1.49
C ILE A 58 6.17 -22.92 -1.82
N TYR A 59 6.43 -23.24 -3.09
CA TYR A 59 6.80 -24.59 -3.52
C TYR A 59 8.14 -25.04 -2.93
N GLY A 60 9.04 -24.10 -2.66
CA GLY A 60 10.31 -24.34 -1.98
C GLY A 60 10.21 -24.55 -0.47
N ASN A 61 9.01 -24.52 0.11
CA ASN A 61 8.78 -24.56 1.57
C ASN A 61 9.59 -23.49 2.34
N LYS A 62 9.80 -22.33 1.72
CA LYS A 62 10.48 -21.18 2.35
C LYS A 62 9.53 -20.24 3.07
N THR A 63 8.21 -20.43 2.89
CA THR A 63 7.17 -19.65 3.53
C THR A 63 6.65 -20.36 4.78
N LYS A 64 6.25 -19.60 5.79
CA LYS A 64 5.50 -20.11 6.94
C LYS A 64 4.02 -19.86 6.77
N SER A 65 3.20 -20.74 7.33
CA SER A 65 1.76 -20.49 7.40
C SER A 65 1.49 -19.32 8.32
N LEU A 66 0.56 -18.44 7.94
CA LEU A 66 0.12 -17.36 8.80
C LEU A 66 -0.50 -17.90 10.11
N ASN A 67 -1.17 -19.05 10.06
CA ASN A 67 -1.74 -19.67 11.26
C ASN A 67 -0.64 -20.16 12.23
N GLU A 68 0.53 -20.60 11.73
CA GLU A 68 1.68 -20.95 12.58
C GLU A 68 2.19 -19.74 13.38
N LEU A 69 1.98 -18.52 12.87
CA LEU A 69 2.45 -17.27 13.48
C LEU A 69 1.38 -16.58 14.33
N LEU A 70 0.10 -16.88 14.11
CA LEU A 70 -1.03 -16.24 14.77
C LEU A 70 -1.73 -17.11 15.83
N ASP A 71 -1.43 -18.41 15.87
CA ASP A 71 -1.85 -19.27 16.97
C ASP A 71 -0.97 -18.96 18.21
N ASP A 72 -1.63 -18.58 19.32
CA ASP A 72 -1.06 -18.48 20.69
C ASP A 72 -0.67 -19.87 21.24
#